data_AF-A0A933EQW0-F1
#
_entry.id   AF-A0A933EQW0-F1
#
_cell.length_a   1.000
_cell.length_b   1.000
_cell.length_c   1.000
_cell.angle_alpha   90.00
_cell.angle_beta   90.00
_cell.angle_gamma   90.00
#
_symmetry.space_group_name_H-M   'P 1'
#
loop_
_entity.id
_entity.type
_entity.pdbx_description
1 polymer ?
#
loop_
_entity_poly.entity_id
_entity_poly.type
_entity_poly.pdbx_seq_one_letter_code
_entity_poly.pdbx_strand_id
1 'polypeptide(L)'
;MGTFDLPGRDERDAVRFEGGPGETPERAIRIVGAPNEIVGVHAEYQYLEKRFGRRGVDLQLESQSLHVIGGRYYDRIEIRLADGSGHVLYFDITDFFGRIGPDGPHGCTGRSPSTLCDSWGRNMG
;
A
#
# COMPACT_ATOMS: atom_id res chain seq x y z
N MET A 1 -2.43 -40.82 5.66
CA MET A 1 -2.12 -39.84 4.60
C MET A 1 -3.27 -38.86 4.57
N GLY A 2 -3.14 -37.71 5.24
CA GLY A 2 -4.16 -36.66 5.24
C GLY A 2 -3.55 -35.42 4.60
N THR A 3 -4.12 -34.97 3.48
CA THR A 3 -3.83 -33.67 2.91
C THR A 3 -4.40 -32.62 3.86
N PHE A 4 -3.52 -31.85 4.49
CA PHE A 4 -3.89 -30.60 5.14
C PHE A 4 -4.24 -29.62 4.02
N ASP A 5 -5.51 -29.55 3.65
CA ASP A 5 -6.07 -28.43 2.90
C ASP A 5 -5.93 -27.18 3.79
N LEU A 6 -4.86 -26.42 3.56
CA LEU A 6 -4.74 -25.06 4.07
C LEU A 6 -5.85 -24.25 3.40
N PRO A 7 -6.69 -23.50 4.15
CA PRO A 7 -7.72 -22.67 3.53
C PRO A 7 -7.05 -21.74 2.51
N GLY A 8 -7.41 -21.95 1.24
CA GLY A 8 -6.89 -21.16 0.13
C GLY A 8 -7.09 -19.69 0.44
N ARG A 9 -6.02 -18.89 0.27
CA ARG A 9 -6.16 -17.43 0.27
C ARG A 9 -7.22 -17.08 -0.76
N ASP A 10 -8.36 -16.56 -0.31
CA ASP A 10 -9.45 -16.16 -1.18
C ASP A 10 -8.88 -15.13 -2.16
N GLU A 11 -8.97 -15.37 -3.47
CA GLU A 11 -8.39 -14.47 -4.49
C GLU A 11 -8.96 -13.05 -4.42
N ARG A 12 -10.03 -12.84 -3.64
CA ARG A 12 -10.62 -11.52 -3.33
C ARG A 12 -9.78 -10.68 -2.38
N ASP A 13 -8.85 -11.28 -1.62
CA ASP A 13 -7.91 -10.59 -0.73
C ASP A 13 -6.59 -10.21 -1.44
N ALA A 14 -6.49 -10.44 -2.75
CA ALA A 14 -5.31 -10.09 -3.52
C ALA A 14 -5.24 -8.57 -3.76
N VAL A 15 -4.02 -8.02 -3.63
CA VAL A 15 -3.74 -6.64 -4.00
C VAL A 15 -3.89 -6.46 -5.51
N ARG A 16 -4.62 -5.43 -5.91
CA ARG A 16 -4.90 -5.07 -7.31
C ARG A 16 -4.54 -3.62 -7.58
N PHE A 17 -4.29 -3.32 -8.85
CA PHE A 17 -3.97 -1.97 -9.32
C PHE A 17 -5.08 -1.49 -10.24
N GLU A 18 -5.65 -0.33 -9.92
CA GLU A 18 -6.72 0.32 -10.68
C GLU A 18 -6.35 1.78 -11.00
N GLY A 19 -7.21 2.49 -11.73
CA GLY A 19 -7.01 3.91 -12.02
C GLY A 19 -6.24 4.18 -13.31
N GLY A 20 -5.36 5.19 -13.27
CA GLY A 20 -4.66 5.71 -14.45
C GLY A 20 -3.18 5.29 -14.54
N PRO A 21 -2.44 5.82 -15.53
CA PRO A 21 -1.01 5.52 -15.73
C PRO A 21 -0.09 6.09 -14.64
N GLY A 22 -0.60 6.91 -13.72
CA GLY A 22 0.14 7.41 -12.56
C GLY A 22 0.90 8.72 -12.78
N GLU A 23 0.86 9.35 -13.94
CA GLU A 23 1.69 10.55 -14.22
C GLU A 23 1.22 11.83 -13.48
N THR A 24 -0.02 11.80 -12.96
CA THR A 24 -0.66 12.91 -12.24
C THR A 24 -1.50 12.36 -11.08
N PRO A 25 -1.77 13.14 -10.02
CA PRO A 25 -2.64 12.72 -8.91
C PRO A 25 -4.06 12.32 -9.36
N GLU A 26 -4.63 12.98 -10.36
CA GLU A 26 -5.96 12.68 -10.91
C GLU A 26 -5.99 11.35 -11.67
N ARG A 27 -4.84 10.93 -12.18
CA ARG A 27 -4.64 9.66 -12.89
C ARG A 27 -3.75 8.70 -12.11
N ALA A 28 -3.72 8.83 -10.78
CA ALA A 28 -2.92 8.00 -9.90
C ALA A 28 -3.25 6.51 -10.06
N ILE A 29 -2.26 5.68 -9.78
CA ILE A 29 -2.41 4.23 -9.69
C ILE A 29 -3.00 3.93 -8.32
N ARG A 30 -4.22 3.42 -8.26
CA ARG A 30 -4.87 3.06 -7.00
C ARG A 30 -4.52 1.64 -6.61
N ILE A 31 -4.01 1.45 -5.40
CA ILE A 31 -3.70 0.13 -4.84
C ILE A 31 -4.89 -0.30 -3.98
N VAL A 32 -5.58 -1.34 -4.43
CA VAL A 32 -6.80 -1.84 -3.80
C VAL A 32 -6.53 -3.19 -3.15
N GLY A 33 -7.09 -3.42 -1.96
CA GLY A 33 -6.96 -4.68 -1.23
C GLY A 33 -5.66 -4.81 -0.41
N ALA A 34 -4.86 -3.74 -0.31
CA ALA A 34 -3.74 -3.72 0.64
C ALA A 34 -4.26 -3.58 2.08
N PRO A 35 -4.01 -4.55 2.99
CA PRO A 35 -4.52 -4.52 4.35
C PRO A 35 -3.82 -3.47 5.23
N ASN A 36 -2.59 -3.10 4.89
CA ASN A 36 -1.76 -2.19 5.66
C ASN A 36 -0.69 -1.54 4.77
N GLU A 37 -0.01 -0.55 5.35
CA GLU A 37 1.02 0.23 4.67
C GLU A 37 2.19 -0.62 4.17
N ILE A 38 2.59 -1.64 4.92
CA ILE A 38 3.70 -2.53 4.54
C ILE A 38 3.36 -3.28 3.24
N VAL A 39 2.14 -3.84 3.15
CA VAL A 39 1.69 -4.54 1.94
C VAL A 39 1.48 -3.55 0.79
N GLY A 40 0.96 -2.35 1.06
CA GLY A 40 0.79 -1.28 0.07
C GLY A 40 2.12 -0.86 -0.56
N VAL A 41 3.11 -0.53 0.25
CA VAL A 41 4.46 -0.13 -0.21
C VAL A 41 5.15 -1.25 -1.00
N HIS A 42 4.99 -2.50 -0.56
CA HIS A 42 5.52 -3.62 -1.33
C HIS A 42 4.86 -3.73 -2.72
N ALA A 43 3.54 -3.47 -2.80
CA ALA A 43 2.81 -3.47 -4.06
C ALA A 43 3.26 -2.34 -5.00
N GLU A 44 3.59 -1.15 -4.48
CA GLU A 44 4.17 -0.05 -5.26
C GLU A 44 5.45 -0.51 -5.98
N TYR A 45 6.41 -1.06 -5.23
CA TYR A 45 7.66 -1.54 -5.82
C TYR A 45 7.43 -2.68 -6.82
N GLN A 46 6.53 -3.62 -6.53
CA GLN A 46 6.18 -4.69 -7.48
C GLN A 46 5.58 -4.13 -8.77
N TYR A 47 4.75 -3.09 -8.68
CA TYR A 47 4.20 -2.43 -9.86
C TYR A 47 5.30 -1.82 -10.72
N LEU A 48 6.23 -1.10 -10.09
CA LEU A 48 7.37 -0.48 -10.79
C LEU A 48 8.24 -1.55 -11.45
N GLU A 49 8.58 -2.61 -10.72
CA GLU A 49 9.45 -3.67 -11.25
C GLU A 49 8.79 -4.42 -12.41
N LYS A 50 7.48 -4.64 -12.35
CA LYS A 50 6.73 -5.25 -13.45
C LYS A 50 6.63 -4.35 -14.68
N ARG A 51 6.54 -3.03 -14.49
CA ARG A 51 6.34 -2.07 -15.59
C ARG A 51 7.65 -1.64 -16.25
N PHE A 52 8.70 -1.46 -15.46
CA PHE A 52 9.94 -0.83 -15.91
C PHE A 52 11.18 -1.75 -15.82
N GLY A 53 11.04 -2.94 -15.24
CA GLY A 53 12.12 -3.92 -15.13
C GLY A 53 12.74 -3.99 -13.74
N ARG A 54 13.89 -4.64 -13.61
CA ARG A 54 14.49 -4.91 -12.30
C ARG A 54 15.06 -3.64 -11.67
N ARG A 55 14.68 -3.37 -10.42
CA ARG A 55 15.26 -2.30 -9.61
C ARG A 55 16.77 -2.47 -9.42
N GLY A 56 17.49 -1.36 -9.51
CA GLY A 56 18.96 -1.31 -9.46
C GLY A 56 19.65 -1.67 -10.78
N VAL A 57 18.90 -2.13 -11.80
CA VAL A 57 19.45 -2.48 -13.12
C VAL A 57 18.72 -1.73 -14.23
N ASP A 58 17.43 -1.97 -14.39
CA ASP A 58 16.61 -1.35 -15.44
C ASP A 58 15.97 -0.04 -14.97
N LEU A 59 15.68 0.06 -13.67
CA LEU A 59 15.18 1.27 -13.03
C LEU A 59 15.95 1.58 -11.73
N GLN A 60 16.16 2.87 -11.47
CA GLN A 60 16.70 3.42 -10.24
C GLN A 60 15.62 4.27 -9.56
N LEU A 61 15.43 4.08 -8.26
CA LEU A 61 14.54 4.91 -7.46
C LEU A 61 15.29 6.20 -7.09
N GLU A 62 14.82 7.34 -7.58
CA GLU A 62 15.46 8.64 -7.31
C GLU A 62 14.89 9.27 -6.04
N SER A 63 13.57 9.24 -5.87
CA SER A 63 12.92 9.70 -4.64
C SER A 63 11.53 9.09 -4.44
N GLN A 64 11.07 9.11 -3.19
CA GLN A 64 9.72 8.75 -2.77
C GLN A 64 9.25 9.77 -1.74
N SER A 65 8.00 10.25 -1.87
CA SER A 65 7.48 11.34 -1.04
C SER A 65 5.96 11.27 -0.89
N LEU A 66 5.46 11.56 0.32
CA LEU A 66 4.03 11.65 0.61
C LEU A 66 3.47 13.01 0.19
N HIS A 67 2.37 13.01 -0.55
CA HIS A 67 1.61 14.19 -0.98
C HIS A 67 0.17 14.09 -0.47
N VAL A 68 -0.33 15.18 0.12
CA VAL A 68 -1.72 15.28 0.57
C VAL A 68 -2.45 16.31 -0.29
N ILE A 69 -3.38 15.84 -1.11
CA ILE A 69 -4.08 16.67 -2.09
C ILE A 69 -5.58 16.40 -1.98
N GLY A 70 -6.38 17.42 -1.67
CA GLY A 70 -7.83 17.28 -1.58
C GLY A 70 -8.31 16.26 -0.53
N GLY A 71 -7.55 16.07 0.55
CA GLY A 71 -7.86 15.08 1.60
C GLY A 71 -7.53 13.63 1.24
N ARG A 72 -6.85 13.41 0.11
CA ARG A 72 -6.36 12.10 -0.32
C ARG A 72 -4.85 12.02 -0.14
N TYR A 73 -4.35 10.82 0.08
CA TYR A 73 -2.94 10.55 0.33
C TYR A 73 -2.34 9.88 -0.90
N TYR A 74 -1.26 10.46 -1.41
CA TYR A 74 -0.56 9.97 -2.57
C TYR A 74 0.90 9.73 -2.23
N ASP A 75 1.42 8.58 -2.64
CA ASP A 75 2.85 8.41 -2.68
C ASP A 75 3.38 8.75 -4.08
N ARG A 76 4.31 9.71 -4.13
CA ARG A 76 4.93 10.19 -5.35
C ARG A 76 6.32 9.61 -5.46
N ILE A 77 6.50 8.74 -6.44
CA ILE A 77 7.76 8.05 -6.72
C ILE A 77 8.38 8.61 -8.00
N GLU A 78 9.63 9.04 -7.91
CA GLU A 78 10.47 9.36 -9.05
C GLU A 78 11.44 8.22 -9.34
N ILE A 79 11.51 7.81 -10.60
CA ILE A 79 12.48 6.81 -11.09
C ILE A 79 13.27 7.33 -12.27
N ARG A 80 14.45 6.77 -12.46
CA ARG A 80 15.26 6.90 -13.67
C ARG A 80 15.48 5.53 -14.31
N LEU A 81 15.23 5.40 -15.60
CA LEU A 81 15.45 4.17 -16.35
C LEU A 81 16.90 4.08 -16.88
N ALA A 82 17.30 2.88 -17.32
CA ALA A 82 18.64 2.62 -17.86
C ALA A 82 18.98 3.45 -19.12
N ASP A 83 17.97 3.89 -19.89
CA ASP A 83 18.14 4.80 -21.02
C ASP A 83 18.31 6.28 -20.62
N GLY A 84 18.26 6.56 -19.31
CA GLY A 84 18.39 7.90 -18.72
C GLY A 84 17.07 8.66 -18.60
N SER A 85 15.96 8.14 -19.13
CA SER A 85 14.64 8.77 -19.00
C SER A 85 14.14 8.77 -17.56
N GLY A 86 13.48 9.86 -17.16
CA GLY A 86 12.88 10.02 -15.83
C GLY A 86 11.37 9.87 -15.87
N HIS A 87 10.80 9.19 -14.89
CA HIS A 87 9.36 9.06 -14.71
C HIS A 87 8.94 9.45 -13.31
N VAL A 88 7.77 10.09 -13.21
CA VAL A 88 7.10 10.39 -11.96
C VAL A 88 5.80 9.61 -11.93
N LEU A 89 5.59 8.86 -10.86
CA LEU A 89 4.37 8.09 -10.64
C LEU A 89 3.72 8.49 -9.31
N TYR A 90 2.41 8.62 -9.33
CA TYR A 90 1.56 8.85 -8.18
C TYR A 90 0.77 7.58 -7.89
N PHE A 91 0.89 7.07 -6.68
CA PHE A 91 0.10 5.98 -6.14
C PHE A 91 -0.91 6.55 -5.16
N ASP A 92 -2.19 6.19 -5.32
CA ASP A 92 -3.22 6.54 -4.35
C ASP A 92 -3.23 5.51 -3.23
N ILE A 93 -2.74 5.95 -2.07
CA ILE A 93 -2.53 5.13 -0.87
C ILE A 93 -3.57 5.43 0.20
N THR A 94 -4.58 6.25 -0.13
CA THR A 94 -5.61 6.73 0.81
C THR A 94 -6.25 5.60 1.61
N ASP A 95 -6.47 4.45 0.97
CA ASP A 95 -7.19 3.32 1.56
C ASP A 95 -6.41 2.60 2.68
N PHE A 96 -5.10 2.76 2.77
CA PHE A 96 -4.26 2.03 3.75
C PHE A 96 -3.23 2.89 4.47
N PHE A 97 -3.07 4.16 4.11
CA PHE A 97 -2.15 5.08 4.78
C PHE A 97 -2.41 5.14 6.29
N GLY A 98 -1.35 5.00 7.09
CA GLY A 98 -1.42 5.02 8.56
C GLY A 98 -1.86 3.70 9.20
N ARG A 99 -2.13 2.63 8.44
CA ARG A 99 -2.42 1.29 8.98
C ARG A 99 -1.12 0.50 9.17
N ILE A 100 -0.63 0.43 10.41
CA ILE A 100 0.57 -0.33 10.80
C ILE A 100 0.11 -1.57 11.62
N GLY A 101 -0.10 -2.72 10.98
CA GLY A 101 -0.55 -3.98 11.62
C GLY A 101 -1.90 -4.51 11.09
N PRO A 102 -2.34 -5.74 11.47
CA PRO A 102 -3.63 -6.29 11.03
C PRO A 102 -4.83 -5.46 11.52
N ASP A 103 -4.64 -4.64 12.55
CA ASP A 103 -5.69 -3.87 13.20
C ASP A 103 -5.58 -2.34 13.01
N GLY A 104 -4.46 -1.80 12.48
CA GLY A 104 -4.25 -0.35 12.28
C GLY A 104 -4.56 0.54 13.51
N PRO A 105 -4.58 1.87 13.38
CA PRO A 105 -4.95 2.79 14.48
C PRO A 105 -6.46 2.76 14.82
N HIS A 106 -7.23 1.89 14.17
CA HIS A 106 -8.66 1.68 14.41
C HIS A 106 -8.97 0.20 14.67
N GLY A 107 -8.12 -0.45 15.49
CA GLY A 107 -8.27 -1.84 15.93
C GLY A 107 -9.48 -2.10 16.84
N CYS A 108 -10.65 -1.60 16.47
CA CYS A 108 -11.93 -1.81 17.13
C CYS A 108 -13.08 -1.73 16.10
N THR A 109 -13.02 -2.46 14.99
CA THR A 109 -14.21 -2.66 14.14
C THR A 109 -14.43 -4.14 13.85
N GLY A 110 -15.23 -4.77 14.71
CA GLY A 110 -16.06 -5.90 14.30
C GLY A 110 -15.66 -7.27 14.84
N ARG A 111 -16.37 -7.68 15.90
CA ARG A 111 -16.71 -9.08 16.25
C ARG A 111 -15.63 -9.95 16.93
N SER A 112 -14.91 -9.38 17.89
CA SER A 112 -14.23 -10.16 18.94
C SER A 112 -14.95 -9.97 20.29
N PRO A 113 -15.23 -11.04 21.07
CA PRO A 113 -15.95 -10.91 22.32
C PRO A 113 -15.08 -10.17 23.35
N SER A 114 -15.60 -9.04 23.82
CA SER A 114 -15.50 -8.51 25.19
C SER A 114 -14.35 -9.08 26.04
N THR A 115 -13.27 -8.30 26.24
CA THR A 115 -12.61 -7.94 27.53
C THR A 115 -11.25 -7.23 27.31
N LEU A 116 -10.83 -6.90 26.08
CA LEU A 116 -9.46 -6.40 25.81
C LEU A 116 -9.37 -4.92 25.38
N CYS A 117 -10.40 -4.10 25.66
CA CYS A 117 -10.43 -2.68 25.25
C CYS A 117 -10.46 -1.67 26.43
N ASP A 118 -10.28 -2.11 27.68
CA ASP A 118 -10.46 -1.23 28.87
C ASP A 118 -9.17 -0.70 29.51
N SER A 119 -7.99 -0.84 28.88
CA SER A 119 -6.70 -0.50 29.54
C SER A 119 -5.94 0.72 29.02
N TRP A 120 -6.47 1.52 28.09
CA TRP A 120 -5.80 2.72 27.56
C TRP A 120 -6.56 4.04 27.79
N GLY A 121 -7.19 4.18 28.96
CA GLY A 121 -7.98 5.37 29.35
C GLY A 121 -7.70 5.90 30.76
N ARG A 122 -6.52 5.66 31.34
CA ARG A 122 -6.15 6.18 32.67
C ARG A 122 -4.68 6.62 32.74
N ASN A 123 -4.28 7.63 31.95
CA ASN A 123 -3.10 8.43 32.31
C ASN A 123 -3.02 9.78 31.58
N MET A 124 -4.09 10.56 31.59
CA MET A 124 -4.01 12.01 31.44
C MET A 124 -4.95 12.63 32.47
N GLY A 125 -4.37 13.19 33.54
CA GLY A 125 -5.04 13.77 34.69
C GLY A 125 -4.13 13.79 35.90
#